data_AF-A0A8T4B921-F1
#
_entry.id   AF-A0A8T4B921-F1
#
_cell.length_a   1.000
_cell.length_b   1.000
_cell.length_c   1.000
_cell.angle_alpha   90.00
_cell.angle_beta   90.00
_cell.angle_gamma   90.00
#
_symmetry.space_group_name_H-M   'P 1'
#
loop_
_entity.id
_entity.type
_entity.pdbx_description
1 polymer ?
#
loop_
_entity_poly.entity_id
_entity_poly.type
_entity_poly.pdbx_seq_one_letter_code
_entity_poly.pdbx_strand_id
1 'polypeptide(L)'
;MRLTDPKWPAVREFSRRILTEEGIQLISPPNFEEDHVNLLRMMSDKLPARLDFPELMFHDVDVMVVRQTYNNKWEEIMRVG
;
A
#
# COMPACT_ATOMS: atom_id res chain seq x y z
N MET A 1 12.25 6.64 -9.78
CA MET A 1 13.34 6.08 -8.96
C MET A 1 14.16 5.13 -9.82
N ARG A 2 15.50 5.08 -9.70
CA ARG A 2 16.32 4.13 -10.46
C ARG A 2 16.46 2.82 -9.68
N LEU A 3 16.57 1.67 -10.37
CA LEU A 3 16.82 0.37 -9.75
C LEU A 3 18.09 0.34 -8.87
N THR A 4 19.04 1.23 -9.13
CA THR A 4 20.29 1.38 -8.39
C THR A 4 20.17 2.32 -7.19
N ASP A 5 19.00 2.88 -6.92
CA ASP A 5 18.79 3.74 -5.76
C ASP A 5 18.94 2.93 -4.46
N PRO A 6 19.72 3.37 -3.46
CA PRO A 6 19.88 2.67 -2.19
C PRO A 6 18.57 2.34 -1.47
N LYS A 7 17.50 3.11 -1.72
CA LYS A 7 16.18 2.89 -1.12
C LYS A 7 15.32 1.90 -1.94
N TRP A 8 15.76 1.49 -3.12
CA TRP A 8 15.03 0.56 -3.99
C TRP A 8 14.69 -0.79 -3.31
N PRO A 9 15.59 -1.43 -2.54
CA PRO A 9 15.25 -2.67 -1.83
C PRO A 9 14.09 -2.51 -0.86
N ALA A 10 14.02 -1.37 -0.15
CA ALA A 10 12.93 -1.08 0.77
C ALA A 10 11.60 -0.94 0.01
N VAL A 11 11.57 -0.16 -1.07
CA VAL A 11 10.38 -0.01 -1.92
C VAL A 11 9.89 -1.37 -2.43
N ARG A 12 10.81 -2.20 -2.92
CA ARG A 12 10.47 -3.54 -3.42
C ARG A 12 9.87 -4.43 -2.33
N GLU A 13 10.46 -4.42 -1.14
CA GLU A 13 9.93 -5.20 -0.01
C GLU A 13 8.56 -4.70 0.43
N PHE A 14 8.34 -3.39 0.49
CA PHE A 14 7.03 -2.83 0.78
C PHE A 14 5.98 -3.19 -0.26
N SER A 15 6.32 -3.09 -1.56
CA SER A 15 5.43 -3.56 -2.62
C SER A 15 5.11 -5.05 -2.48
N ARG A 16 6.10 -5.89 -2.13
CA ARG A 16 5.88 -7.32 -1.87
C ARG A 16 4.88 -7.52 -0.73
N ARG A 17 5.03 -6.78 0.39
CA ARG A 17 4.11 -6.87 1.53
C ARG A 17 2.68 -6.49 1.14
N ILE A 18 2.48 -5.35 0.49
CA ILE A 18 1.15 -4.91 0.01
C ILE A 18 0.51 -5.99 -0.89
N LEU A 19 1.29 -6.59 -1.79
CA LEU A 19 0.80 -7.59 -2.74
C LEU A 19 0.55 -8.98 -2.12
N THR A 20 1.14 -9.30 -0.97
CA THR A 20 1.13 -10.67 -0.42
C THR A 20 0.37 -10.77 0.91
N GLU A 21 0.39 -9.72 1.72
CA GLU A 21 -0.15 -9.72 3.07
C GLU A 21 -1.57 -9.14 3.12
N GLU A 22 -2.37 -9.61 4.07
CA GLU A 22 -3.77 -9.20 4.30
C GLU A 22 -3.86 -8.12 5.38
N GLY A 23 -5.04 -7.49 5.50
CA GLY A 23 -5.30 -6.49 6.52
C GLY A 23 -4.39 -5.26 6.39
N ILE A 24 -4.18 -4.82 5.16
CA ILE A 24 -3.38 -3.64 4.80
C ILE A 24 -4.30 -2.44 4.61
N GLN A 25 -3.85 -1.26 5.01
CA GLN A 25 -4.55 0.00 4.80
C GLN A 25 -3.59 1.04 4.20
N LEU A 26 -3.98 1.61 3.07
CA LEU A 26 -3.27 2.67 2.35
C LEU A 26 -3.92 4.01 2.67
N ILE A 27 -3.13 4.94 3.19
CA ILE A 27 -3.57 6.24 3.66
C ILE A 27 -2.79 7.31 2.88
N SER A 28 -3.47 8.17 2.13
CA SER A 28 -2.79 9.13 1.24
C SER A 28 -3.60 10.38 0.89
N PRO A 29 -3.01 11.40 0.27
CA PRO A 29 -3.76 12.47 -0.37
C PRO A 29 -4.83 11.99 -1.38
N PRO A 30 -5.96 12.70 -1.51
CA PRO A 30 -7.01 12.36 -2.48
C PRO A 30 -6.54 12.31 -3.94
N ASN A 31 -5.47 13.04 -4.30
CA ASN A 31 -4.95 13.05 -5.67
C ASN A 31 -4.34 11.70 -6.11
N PHE A 32 -4.22 10.71 -5.21
CA PHE A 32 -3.80 9.35 -5.54
C PHE A 32 -4.97 8.36 -5.63
N GLU A 33 -6.22 8.80 -5.50
CA GLU A 33 -7.39 7.92 -5.54
C GLU A 33 -7.44 7.08 -6.83
N GLU A 34 -7.27 7.71 -7.99
CA GLU A 34 -7.28 7.01 -9.28
C GLU A 34 -6.15 5.98 -9.38
N ASP A 35 -4.95 6.33 -8.90
CA ASP A 35 -3.80 5.41 -8.87
C ASP A 35 -4.07 4.21 -7.97
N HIS A 36 -4.65 4.42 -6.78
CA HIS A 36 -4.99 3.34 -5.86
C HIS A 36 -6.09 2.43 -6.40
N VAL A 37 -7.13 2.98 -7.01
CA VAL A 37 -8.19 2.19 -7.65
C VAL A 37 -7.62 1.35 -8.77
N ASN A 38 -6.72 1.91 -9.59
CA ASN A 38 -6.03 1.17 -10.63
C ASN A 38 -5.13 0.06 -10.06
N LEU A 39 -4.42 0.32 -8.96
CA LEU A 39 -3.65 -0.70 -8.25
C LEU A 39 -4.55 -1.86 -7.78
N LEU A 40 -5.66 -1.57 -7.10
CA LEU A 40 -6.59 -2.59 -6.63
C LEU A 40 -7.18 -3.40 -7.78
N ARG A 41 -7.52 -2.76 -8.90
CA ARG A 41 -7.96 -3.45 -10.12
C ARG A 41 -6.88 -4.39 -10.67
N MET A 42 -5.65 -3.90 -10.80
CA MET A 42 -4.52 -4.74 -11.25
C MET A 42 -4.27 -5.91 -10.30
N MET A 43 -4.38 -5.70 -8.99
CA MET A 43 -4.28 -6.77 -8.01
C MET A 43 -5.40 -7.79 -8.21
N SER A 44 -6.64 -7.35 -8.37
CA SER A 44 -7.80 -8.23 -8.62
C SER A 44 -7.62 -9.08 -9.88
N ASP A 45 -7.13 -8.49 -10.97
CA ASP A 45 -6.91 -9.20 -12.23
C ASP A 45 -5.76 -10.21 -12.14
N LYS A 46 -4.74 -9.95 -11.32
CA LYS A 46 -3.51 -10.76 -11.24
C LYS A 46 -3.47 -11.72 -10.06
N LEU A 47 -4.29 -11.51 -9.04
CA LEU A 47 -4.32 -12.28 -7.79
C LEU A 47 -5.74 -12.81 -7.54
N PRO A 48 -6.28 -13.70 -8.41
CA PRO A 48 -7.68 -14.13 -8.33
C PRO A 48 -8.02 -14.94 -7.07
N ALA A 49 -7.02 -15.50 -6.38
CA ALA A 49 -7.19 -16.23 -5.13
C ALA A 49 -7.25 -15.31 -3.89
N ARG A 50 -6.99 -14.00 -4.07
CA ARG A 50 -6.95 -13.03 -2.98
C ARG A 50 -8.38 -12.59 -2.63
N LEU A 51 -8.76 -12.76 -1.36
CA LEU A 51 -10.10 -12.45 -0.88
C LEU A 51 -10.20 -11.07 -0.21
N ASP A 52 -9.07 -10.55 0.28
CA ASP A 52 -8.99 -9.27 0.97
C ASP A 52 -8.03 -8.32 0.26
N PHE A 53 -8.48 -7.10 -0.02
CA PHE A 53 -7.70 -6.08 -0.72
C PHE A 53 -7.40 -4.91 0.24
N PRO A 54 -6.29 -4.19 0.03
CA PRO A 54 -5.98 -3.04 0.86
C PRO A 54 -7.13 -2.04 0.99
N GLU A 55 -7.43 -1.62 2.22
CA GLU A 55 -8.37 -0.52 2.47
C GLU A 55 -7.77 0.81 2.05
N LEU A 56 -8.56 1.69 1.43
CA LEU A 56 -8.12 3.03 1.03
C LEU A 56 -8.71 4.06 1.99
N MET A 57 -7.86 4.92 2.55
CA MET A 57 -8.26 6.12 3.29
C MET A 57 -7.54 7.36 2.75
N PHE A 58 -8.22 8.50 2.82
CA PHE A 58 -7.70 9.75 2.30
C PHE A 58 -7.60 10.84 3.37
N HIS A 59 -6.61 11.72 3.23
CA HIS A 59 -6.40 12.88 4.11
C HIS A 59 -5.70 14.03 3.39
N ASP A 60 -5.83 15.25 3.89
CA ASP A 60 -5.35 16.47 3.21
C ASP A 60 -3.86 16.80 3.46
N VAL A 61 -3.02 15.81 3.79
CA VAL A 61 -1.60 16.04 4.12
C VAL A 61 -0.74 15.29 3.10
N ASP A 62 0.33 15.91 2.58
CA ASP A 62 1.22 15.32 1.58
C ASP A 62 2.16 14.26 2.19
N VAL A 63 1.56 13.18 2.69
CA VAL A 63 2.22 12.04 3.31
C VAL A 63 1.44 10.79 2.90
N MET A 64 2.14 9.74 2.49
CA MET A 64 1.57 8.40 2.39
C MET A 64 1.93 7.57 3.62
N VAL A 65 0.95 6.85 4.15
CA VAL A 65 1.11 5.93 5.25
C VAL A 65 0.55 4.57 4.85
N VAL A 66 1.27 3.50 5.19
CA VAL A 66 0.77 2.12 5.09
C VAL A 66 0.70 1.54 6.49
N ARG A 67 -0.47 1.00 6.83
CA ARG A 67 -0.70 0.30 8.09
C ARG A 67 -1.08 -1.14 7.85
N GLN A 68 -0.79 -1.98 8.83
CA GLN A 68 -1.19 -3.38 8.85
C GLN A 68 -1.89 -3.69 10.17
N THR A 69 -2.95 -4.51 10.12
CA THR A 69 -3.60 -5.01 11.32
C THR A 69 -2.87 -6.22 11.88
N TYR A 70 -2.49 -6.16 13.15
CA TYR A 70 -1.93 -7.27 13.90
C TYR A 70 -2.60 -7.33 15.27
N ASN A 71 -3.16 -8.49 15.65
CA ASN A 71 -3.92 -8.65 16.90
C ASN A 71 -5.02 -7.58 17.11
N ASN A 72 -5.78 -7.26 16.06
CA ASN A 72 -6.81 -6.21 16.04
C ASN A 72 -6.29 -4.79 16.35
N LYS A 73 -5.01 -4.53 16.10
CA LYS A 73 -4.39 -3.20 16.22
C LYS A 73 -3.74 -2.82 14.91
N TRP A 74 -3.98 -1.58 14.49
CA TRP A 74 -3.31 -1.01 13.33
C TRP A 74 -1.91 -0.52 13.72
N GLU A 75 -0.89 -1.05 13.06
CA GLU A 75 0.49 -0.63 13.21
C GLU A 75 0.99 0.00 11.92
N GLU A 76 1.67 1.14 12.03
CA GLU A 76 2.30 1.80 10.90
C GLU A 76 3.56 1.02 10.49
N ILE A 77 3.58 0.55 9.25
CA ILE A 77 4.71 -0.20 8.70
C ILE A 77 5.51 0.63 7.70
N MET A 78 4.91 1.70 7.13
CA MET A 78 5.56 2.60 6.19
C MET A 78 4.99 4.01 6.30
N ARG A 79 5.87 5.01 6.18
CA ARG A 79 5.51 6.42 6.05
C ARG A 79 6.47 7.11 5.10
N VAL A 80 5.92 7.84 4.13
CA VAL A 80 6.67 8.58 3.12
C VAL A 80 6.03 9.96 2.95
N GLY A 81 6.83 11.01 3.07
CA GLY A 81 6.45 12.42 2.88
C GLY A 81 7.67 13.31 3.04
#